data_AF-A0A2E1FWC9-F1
#
_entry.id   AF-A0A2E1FWC9-F1
#
_cell.length_a   1.000
_cell.length_b   1.000
_cell.length_c   1.000
_cell.angle_alpha   90.00
_cell.angle_beta   90.00
_cell.angle_gamma   90.00
#
_symmetry.space_group_name_H-M   'P 1'
#
loop_
_entity.id
_entity.type
_entity.pdbx_description
1 polymer ?
#
loop_
_entity_poly.entity_id
_entity_poly.type
_entity_poly.pdbx_seq_one_letter_code
_entity_poly.pdbx_strand_id
1 'polypeptide(L)'
;DLYYKIIDPKADTKTRLVVARIMLVVIGAAVAFVASMKLTGILGAVAWAFCFANSGLFFPLVFGVWWKRANRAGAVAGMIGGFAAGAWYQYMVQFGGMTPWAGIDGLRFGMIGMPVSLVLMVVVSLMTEEPDAETQKMVEEIRVPSGKTIVQQ
;
A
#
# COMPACT_ATOMS: atom_id res chain seq x y z
N ASP A 1 6.70 7.16 -9.70
CA ASP A 1 6.09 6.25 -10.69
C ASP A 1 5.12 6.91 -11.66
N LEU A 2 4.14 7.70 -11.21
CA LEU A 2 3.07 8.19 -12.08
C LEU A 2 3.55 8.93 -13.34
N TYR A 3 4.35 9.99 -13.21
CA TYR A 3 4.80 10.78 -14.36
C TYR A 3 5.74 10.00 -15.30
N TYR A 4 6.76 9.34 -14.72
CA TYR A 4 7.76 8.64 -15.52
C TYR A 4 7.23 7.36 -16.18
N LYS A 5 6.37 6.60 -15.50
CA LYS A 5 5.96 5.26 -15.97
C LYS A 5 4.71 5.30 -16.84
N ILE A 6 3.85 6.32 -16.70
CA ILE A 6 2.55 6.42 -17.39
C ILE A 6 2.49 7.61 -18.36
N ILE A 7 3.14 8.74 -18.07
CA ILE A 7 3.01 9.96 -18.89
C ILE A 7 4.17 10.10 -19.88
N ASP A 8 5.42 10.06 -19.42
CA ASP A 8 6.59 10.14 -20.32
C ASP A 8 7.77 9.26 -19.84
N PRO A 9 7.86 8.02 -20.36
CA PRO A 9 8.96 7.09 -20.10
C PRO A 9 10.30 7.50 -20.70
N LYS A 10 10.35 8.52 -21.56
CA LYS A 10 11.58 9.00 -22.21
C LYS A 10 12.02 10.37 -21.68
N ALA A 11 11.33 10.92 -20.69
CA ALA A 11 11.68 12.22 -20.11
C ALA A 11 13.13 12.26 -19.61
N ASP A 12 13.87 13.30 -19.99
CA ASP A 12 15.22 13.56 -19.50
C ASP A 12 15.26 13.75 -17.98
N THR A 13 16.38 13.42 -17.34
CA THR A 13 16.55 13.46 -15.88
C THR A 13 16.28 14.86 -15.32
N LYS A 14 16.64 15.92 -16.06
CA LYS A 14 16.35 17.31 -15.65
C LYS A 14 14.86 17.58 -15.62
N THR A 15 14.12 17.16 -16.64
CA THR A 15 12.66 17.33 -16.72
C THR A 15 11.95 16.56 -15.60
N ARG A 16 12.40 15.34 -15.27
CA ARG A 16 11.85 14.57 -14.15
C ARG A 16 12.00 15.30 -12.81
N LEU A 17 13.17 15.90 -12.57
CA LEU A 17 13.42 16.65 -11.34
C LEU A 17 12.56 17.92 -11.26
N VAL A 18 12.39 18.63 -12.37
CA VAL A 18 11.53 19.83 -12.42
C VAL A 18 10.07 19.45 -12.16
N VAL A 19 9.55 18.43 -12.83
CA VAL A 19 8.17 17.97 -12.64
C VAL A 19 7.94 17.46 -11.22
N ALA A 20 8.90 16.71 -10.65
CA ALA A 20 8.81 16.26 -9.26
C ALA A 20 8.74 17.44 -8.28
N ARG A 21 9.53 18.51 -8.49
CA ARG A 21 9.47 19.73 -7.66
C ARG A 21 8.16 20.47 -7.82
N ILE A 22 7.66 20.62 -9.04
CA ILE A 22 6.36 21.27 -9.29
C ILE A 22 5.24 20.48 -8.61
N MET A 23 5.20 19.15 -8.78
CA MET A 23 4.23 18.31 -8.09
C MET A 23 4.33 18.44 -6.56
N LEU A 24 5.53 18.49 -6.01
CA LEU A 24 5.75 18.67 -4.58
C LEU A 24 5.15 20.00 -4.09
N VAL A 25 5.38 21.10 -4.81
CA VAL A 25 4.82 22.42 -4.47
C VAL A 25 3.31 22.43 -4.59
N VAL A 26 2.75 21.87 -5.67
CA VAL A 26 1.31 21.85 -5.91
C VAL A 26 0.58 21.00 -4.86
N ILE A 27 1.07 19.78 -4.59
CA ILE A 27 0.48 18.91 -3.56
C ILE A 27 0.66 19.54 -2.18
N GLY A 28 1.84 20.11 -1.89
CA GLY A 28 2.09 20.80 -0.63
C GLY A 28 1.14 21.97 -0.40
N ALA A 29 0.91 22.80 -1.42
CA ALA A 29 -0.05 23.90 -1.35
C ALA A 29 -1.50 23.40 -1.14
N ALA A 30 -1.90 22.33 -1.84
CA ALA A 30 -3.23 21.73 -1.66
C ALA A 30 -3.41 21.16 -0.24
N VAL A 31 -2.41 20.46 0.29
CA VAL A 31 -2.45 19.93 1.67
C VAL A 31 -2.47 21.06 2.69
N ALA A 32 -1.67 22.11 2.50
CA ALA A 32 -1.66 23.28 3.38
C ALA A 32 -3.03 23.99 3.38
N PHE A 33 -3.67 24.10 2.22
CA PHE A 33 -5.01 24.64 2.10
C PHE A 33 -6.04 23.79 2.85
N VAL A 34 -6.04 22.47 2.66
CA VAL A 34 -6.96 21.55 3.38
C VAL A 34 -6.67 21.57 4.89
N ALA A 35 -5.41 21.63 5.31
CA ALA A 35 -5.03 21.73 6.71
C ALA A 35 -5.50 23.05 7.35
N SER A 36 -5.51 24.14 6.58
CA SER A 36 -6.00 25.45 7.05
C SER A 36 -7.49 25.44 7.38
N MET A 37 -8.27 24.56 6.75
CA MET A 37 -9.71 24.40 6.99
C MET A 37 -10.04 23.68 8.32
N LYS A 38 -9.02 23.22 9.09
CA LYS A 38 -9.15 22.61 10.42
C LYS A 38 -10.25 21.51 10.55
N LEU A 39 -10.49 20.72 9.49
CA LEU A 39 -11.56 19.71 9.49
C LEU A 39 -11.36 18.61 10.54
N THR A 40 -10.10 18.23 10.81
CA THR A 40 -9.75 17.19 11.79
C THR A 40 -8.38 17.51 12.40
N GLY A 41 -8.12 17.04 13.63
CA GLY A 41 -6.78 17.14 14.21
C GLY A 41 -5.77 16.39 13.33
N ILE A 42 -4.61 17.00 13.06
CA ILE A 42 -3.56 16.45 12.18
C ILE A 42 -3.24 14.99 12.54
N LEU A 43 -3.17 14.69 13.85
CA LEU A 43 -2.93 13.34 14.35
C LEU A 43 -3.99 12.32 13.90
N GLY A 44 -5.27 12.71 13.89
CA GLY A 44 -6.38 11.86 13.46
C GLY A 44 -6.39 11.61 11.95
N ALA A 45 -6.15 12.65 11.15
CA ALA A 45 -6.05 12.51 9.69
C ALA A 45 -4.91 11.57 9.28
N VAL A 46 -3.74 11.73 9.91
CA VAL A 46 -2.58 10.86 9.67
C VAL A 46 -2.87 9.44 10.13
N ALA A 47 -3.47 9.26 11.32
CA ALA A 47 -3.84 7.94 11.81
C ALA A 47 -4.80 7.20 10.86
N TRP A 48 -5.79 7.90 10.30
CA TRP A 48 -6.70 7.31 9.31
C TRP A 48 -5.97 6.90 8.04
N ALA A 49 -5.13 7.78 7.48
CA ALA A 49 -4.37 7.49 6.28
C ALA A 49 -3.47 6.25 6.46
N PHE A 50 -2.78 6.15 7.60
CA PHE A 50 -1.97 4.97 7.92
C PHE A 50 -2.81 3.72 8.14
N CYS A 51 -3.98 3.82 8.77
CA CYS A 51 -4.87 2.67 8.93
C CYS A 51 -5.34 2.14 7.57
N PHE A 52 -5.73 3.02 6.64
CA PHE A 52 -6.09 2.62 5.27
C PHE A 52 -4.93 1.95 4.53
N ALA A 53 -3.73 2.53 4.62
CA ALA A 53 -2.54 1.95 4.02
C ALA A 53 -2.23 0.55 4.62
N ASN A 54 -2.30 0.44 5.94
CA ASN A 54 -2.03 -0.78 6.69
C ASN A 54 -3.06 -1.89 6.40
N SER A 55 -4.33 -1.55 6.23
CA SER A 55 -5.39 -2.52 5.95
C SER A 55 -5.22 -3.26 4.64
N GLY A 56 -4.65 -2.63 3.61
CA GLY A 56 -4.53 -3.24 2.28
C GLY A 56 -3.11 -3.62 1.87
N LEU A 57 -2.09 -2.87 2.28
CA LEU A 57 -0.74 -3.00 1.69
C LEU A 57 0.19 -3.89 2.51
N PHE A 58 -0.02 -4.00 3.82
CA PHE A 58 0.97 -4.62 4.69
C PHE A 58 1.24 -6.09 4.35
N PHE A 59 0.20 -6.93 4.34
CA PHE A 59 0.37 -8.35 4.07
C PHE A 59 0.83 -8.65 2.63
N PRO A 60 0.26 -8.03 1.59
CA PRO A 60 0.78 -8.20 0.24
C PRO A 60 2.27 -7.87 0.11
N LEU A 61 2.77 -6.83 0.81
CA LEU A 61 4.19 -6.49 0.81
C LEU A 61 5.04 -7.51 1.57
N VAL A 62 4.61 -7.92 2.78
CA VAL A 62 5.30 -8.93 3.59
C VAL A 62 5.39 -10.26 2.83
N PHE A 63 4.27 -10.75 2.30
CA PHE A 63 4.26 -12.00 1.53
C PHE A 63 5.03 -11.89 0.22
N GLY A 64 5.03 -10.74 -0.45
CA GLY A 64 5.87 -10.52 -1.63
C GLY A 64 7.36 -10.70 -1.33
N VAL A 65 7.82 -10.30 -0.15
CA VAL A 65 9.23 -10.46 0.25
C VAL A 65 9.55 -11.84 0.75
N TRP A 66 8.67 -12.53 1.51
CA TRP A 66 9.02 -13.80 2.19
C TRP A 66 8.32 -15.06 1.68
N TRP A 67 7.28 -14.96 0.87
CA TRP A 67 6.52 -16.13 0.39
C TRP A 67 6.65 -16.36 -1.11
N LYS A 68 7.28 -17.47 -1.48
CA LYS A 68 7.54 -17.82 -2.89
C LYS A 68 6.26 -18.05 -3.72
N ARG A 69 5.14 -18.37 -3.05
CA ARG A 69 3.83 -18.60 -3.68
C ARG A 69 2.96 -17.34 -3.76
N ALA A 70 3.44 -16.19 -3.30
CA ALA A 70 2.70 -14.93 -3.39
C ALA A 70 2.53 -14.51 -4.86
N ASN A 71 1.29 -14.47 -5.35
CA ASN A 71 0.99 -14.14 -6.74
C ASN A 71 0.29 -12.78 -6.88
N ARG A 72 0.27 -12.25 -8.11
CA ARG A 72 -0.30 -10.92 -8.40
C ARG A 72 -1.80 -10.87 -8.09
N ALA A 73 -2.54 -11.93 -8.41
CA ALA A 73 -3.98 -11.99 -8.18
C ALA A 73 -4.32 -11.94 -6.69
N GLY A 74 -3.61 -12.71 -5.86
CA GLY A 74 -3.75 -12.68 -4.41
C GLY A 74 -3.35 -11.35 -3.80
N ALA A 75 -2.27 -10.74 -4.29
CA ALA A 75 -1.84 -9.41 -3.82
C ALA A 75 -2.92 -8.35 -4.10
N VAL A 76 -3.49 -8.34 -5.31
CA VAL A 76 -4.56 -7.41 -5.68
C VAL A 76 -5.83 -7.68 -4.87
N ALA A 77 -6.23 -8.95 -4.71
CA ALA A 77 -7.40 -9.32 -3.91
C ALA A 77 -7.23 -8.94 -2.42
N GLY A 78 -6.05 -9.16 -1.85
CA GLY A 78 -5.70 -8.74 -0.49
C GLY A 78 -5.70 -7.22 -0.33
N MET A 79 -5.18 -6.48 -1.32
CA MET A 79 -5.20 -5.02 -1.30
C MET A 79 -6.62 -4.46 -1.35
N ILE A 80 -7.42 -4.92 -2.32
CA ILE A 80 -8.79 -4.43 -2.54
C ILE A 80 -9.68 -4.86 -1.37
N GLY A 81 -9.64 -6.12 -0.98
CA GLY A 81 -10.49 -6.63 0.09
C GLY A 81 -10.10 -6.11 1.47
N GLY A 82 -8.80 -5.95 1.75
CA GLY A 82 -8.32 -5.30 2.97
C GLY A 82 -8.74 -3.84 3.06
N PHE A 83 -8.60 -3.08 1.97
CA PHE A 83 -9.06 -1.70 1.89
C PHE A 83 -10.59 -1.59 2.01
N ALA A 84 -11.34 -2.42 1.29
CA ALA A 84 -12.80 -2.42 1.33
C ALA A 84 -13.33 -2.78 2.73
N ALA A 85 -12.76 -3.79 3.39
CA ALA A 85 -13.13 -4.15 4.75
C ALA A 85 -12.78 -3.05 5.77
N GLY A 86 -11.60 -2.44 5.64
CA GLY A 86 -11.19 -1.31 6.48
C GLY A 86 -12.10 -0.09 6.29
N ALA A 87 -12.41 0.27 5.03
CA ALA A 87 -13.31 1.38 4.70
C ALA A 87 -14.75 1.13 5.17
N TRP A 88 -15.25 -0.09 4.98
CA TRP A 88 -16.57 -0.50 5.44
C TRP A 88 -16.69 -0.40 6.96
N TYR A 89 -15.73 -0.98 7.70
CA TYR A 89 -15.72 -0.92 9.16
C TYR A 89 -15.66 0.52 9.65
N GLN A 90 -14.82 1.35 9.02
CA GLN A 90 -14.69 2.75 9.39
C GLN A 90 -15.98 3.54 9.17
N TYR A 91 -16.64 3.31 8.03
CA TYR A 91 -17.92 3.92 7.73
C TYR A 91 -18.99 3.50 8.75
N MET A 92 -19.04 2.22 9.11
CA MET A 92 -20.02 1.70 10.06
C MET A 92 -19.83 2.22 11.49
N VAL A 93 -18.59 2.37 11.94
CA VAL A 93 -18.29 2.92 13.27
C VAL A 93 -18.52 4.43 13.33
N GLN A 94 -18.18 5.19 12.29
CA GLN A 94 -18.30 6.66 12.31
C GLN A 94 -19.69 7.19 11.92
N PHE A 95 -20.37 6.55 10.97
CA PHE A 95 -21.64 7.04 10.42
C PHE A 95 -22.80 6.06 10.63
N GLY A 96 -22.52 4.76 10.77
CA GLY A 96 -23.52 3.70 10.89
C GLY A 96 -24.01 3.43 12.32
N GLY A 97 -23.46 4.08 13.34
CA GLY A 97 -23.85 3.88 14.74
C GLY A 97 -23.50 2.50 15.31
N MET A 98 -22.64 1.74 14.64
CA MET A 98 -22.19 0.42 15.11
C MET A 98 -21.26 0.58 16.32
N THR A 99 -21.54 -0.14 17.41
CA THR A 99 -20.63 -0.15 18.56
C THR A 99 -19.28 -0.75 18.14
N PRO A 100 -18.14 -0.11 18.50
CA PRO A 100 -16.82 -0.61 18.18
C PRO A 100 -16.65 -2.08 18.60
N TRP A 101 -16.52 -3.00 17.63
CA TRP A 101 -16.23 -4.40 17.95
C TRP A 101 -14.90 -4.49 18.69
N ALA A 102 -14.93 -5.12 19.87
CA ALA A 102 -13.79 -5.28 20.78
C ALA A 102 -13.11 -3.97 21.25
N GLY A 103 -13.80 -2.82 21.23
CA GLY A 103 -13.23 -1.53 21.62
C GLY A 103 -12.26 -0.95 20.58
N ILE A 104 -12.34 -1.42 19.33
CA ILE A 104 -11.56 -0.91 18.21
C ILE A 104 -12.25 0.34 17.67
N ASP A 105 -11.92 1.50 18.23
CA ASP A 105 -12.41 2.79 17.73
C ASP A 105 -12.06 3.01 16.25
N GLY A 106 -12.73 3.97 15.63
CA GLY A 106 -12.46 4.38 14.24
C GLY A 106 -11.04 4.92 13.98
N LEU A 107 -10.16 4.98 14.98
CA LEU A 107 -8.73 5.23 14.79
C LEU A 107 -7.89 3.95 14.64
N ARG A 108 -8.47 2.78 14.92
CA ARG A 108 -7.79 1.48 15.01
C ARG A 108 -8.39 0.43 14.08
N PHE A 109 -9.30 0.82 13.20
CA PHE A 109 -9.94 -0.07 12.22
C PHE A 109 -8.95 -0.85 11.33
N GLY A 110 -7.72 -0.35 11.22
CA GLY A 110 -6.60 -1.03 10.57
C GLY A 110 -6.45 -2.49 10.99
N MET A 111 -6.71 -2.81 12.26
CA MET A 111 -6.64 -4.17 12.82
C MET A 111 -7.71 -5.13 12.28
N ILE A 112 -8.80 -4.65 11.69
CA ILE A 112 -9.84 -5.48 11.07
C ILE A 112 -9.55 -5.70 9.59
N GLY A 113 -9.12 -4.64 8.88
CA GLY A 113 -8.79 -4.75 7.45
C GLY A 113 -7.57 -5.64 7.20
N MET A 114 -6.59 -5.62 8.10
CA MET A 114 -5.36 -6.42 8.01
C MET A 114 -5.61 -7.93 7.94
N PRO A 115 -6.33 -8.56 8.90
CA PRO A 115 -6.68 -9.98 8.83
C PRO A 115 -7.46 -10.34 7.56
N VAL A 116 -8.38 -9.47 7.11
CA VAL A 116 -9.12 -9.71 5.86
C VAL A 116 -8.18 -9.71 4.66
N SER A 117 -7.24 -8.77 4.59
CA SER A 117 -6.19 -8.72 3.56
C SER A 117 -5.32 -9.98 3.58
N LEU A 118 -4.91 -10.43 4.76
CA LEU A 118 -4.15 -11.67 4.96
C LEU A 118 -4.92 -12.88 4.43
N VAL A 119 -6.17 -13.05 4.84
CA VAL A 119 -7.00 -14.20 4.44
C VAL A 119 -7.21 -14.20 2.93
N LEU A 120 -7.58 -13.06 2.34
CA LEU A 120 -7.78 -12.96 0.90
C LEU A 120 -6.49 -13.16 0.11
N MET A 121 -5.38 -12.60 0.59
CA MET A 121 -4.05 -12.82 0.01
C MET A 121 -3.72 -14.31 -0.03
N VAL A 122 -3.89 -15.02 1.10
CA VAL A 122 -3.56 -16.44 1.21
C VAL A 122 -4.51 -17.29 0.37
N VAL A 123 -5.83 -17.11 0.52
CA VAL A 123 -6.84 -17.92 -0.16
C VAL A 123 -6.74 -17.74 -1.67
N VAL A 124 -6.70 -16.49 -2.16
CA VAL A 124 -6.63 -16.24 -3.59
C VAL A 124 -5.29 -16.69 -4.16
N SER A 125 -4.17 -16.47 -3.46
CA SER A 125 -2.85 -16.96 -3.92
C SER A 125 -2.79 -18.49 -4.01
N LEU A 126 -3.51 -19.21 -3.16
CA LEU A 126 -3.58 -20.68 -3.22
C LEU A 126 -4.52 -21.20 -4.30
N MET A 127 -5.57 -20.44 -4.62
CA MET A 127 -6.58 -20.78 -5.64
C MET A 127 -6.17 -20.40 -7.07
N THR A 128 -5.23 -19.48 -7.24
CA THR A 128 -4.74 -19.05 -8.54
C THR A 128 -3.39 -19.65 -8.88
N GLU A 129 -3.01 -19.55 -10.15
CA GLU A 129 -1.78 -20.11 -10.70
C GLU A 129 -0.54 -19.66 -9.92
N GLU A 130 0.42 -20.57 -9.80
CA GLU A 130 1.68 -20.28 -9.12
C GLU A 130 2.44 -19.18 -9.88
N PRO A 131 3.18 -18.30 -9.17
CA PRO A 131 4.03 -17.31 -9.82
C PRO A 131 5.03 -18.00 -10.74
N ASP A 132 5.21 -17.47 -11.95
CA ASP A 132 6.17 -17.99 -12.92
C ASP A 132 7.59 -18.12 -12.33
N ALA A 133 8.34 -19.12 -12.80
CA ALA A 133 9.67 -19.46 -12.29
C ALA A 133 10.64 -18.27 -12.34
N GLU A 134 10.49 -17.36 -13.32
CA GLU A 134 11.30 -16.14 -13.43
C GLU A 134 11.03 -15.17 -12.27
N THR A 135 9.77 -15.01 -11.85
CA THR A 135 9.40 -14.16 -10.72
C THR A 135 9.90 -14.73 -9.39
N GLN A 136 9.84 -16.05 -9.23
CA GLN A 136 10.39 -16.72 -8.06
C GLN A 136 11.91 -16.56 -7.97
N LYS A 137 12.61 -16.67 -9.10
CA LYS A 137 14.07 -16.52 -9.19
C LYS A 137 14.52 -15.09 -8.91
N MET A 138 13.78 -14.09 -9.40
CA MET A 138 14.01 -12.68 -9.08
C MET A 138 13.86 -12.40 -7.57
N VAL A 139 12.82 -12.94 -6.93
CA VAL A 139 12.61 -12.79 -5.48
C VAL A 139 13.73 -13.47 -4.69
N GLU A 140 14.19 -14.63 -5.15
CA GLU A 140 15.30 -15.36 -4.53
C GLU A 140 16.65 -14.63 -4.66
N GLU A 141 16.91 -14.01 -5.82
CA GLU A 141 18.08 -13.16 -6.04
C GLU A 141 18.07 -11.90 -5.18
N ILE A 142 16.90 -11.27 -4.96
CA ILE A 142 16.77 -10.12 -4.06
C ILE A 142 16.94 -10.53 -2.59
N ARG A 143 16.52 -11.74 -2.19
CA ARG A 143 16.64 -12.25 -0.81
C ARG A 143 18.04 -12.64 -0.42
N VAL A 144 18.83 -13.14 -1.35
CA VAL A 144 20.22 -13.52 -1.12
C VAL A 144 21.08 -12.33 -1.54
N PRO A 145 21.59 -11.49 -0.61
CA PRO A 145 22.54 -10.46 -0.96
C PRO A 145 23.85 -11.16 -1.33
N SER A 146 23.95 -11.67 -2.57
CA SER A 146 25.22 -12.07 -3.13
C SER A 146 25.96 -10.77 -3.42
N GLY A 147 26.78 -10.36 -2.46
CA GLY A 147 27.67 -9.21 -2.54
C GLY A 147 28.74 -9.38 -3.62
N LYS A 148 28.35 -9.57 -4.88
CA LYS A 148 29.26 -9.38 -6.00
C LYS A 148 29.41 -7.87 -6.18
N THR A 149 30.51 -7.37 -5.61
CA THR A 149 31.04 -6.04 -5.87
C THR A 149 31.12 -5.81 -7.37
N ILE A 150 30.33 -4.88 -7.90
CA ILE A 150 30.49 -4.36 -9.28
C ILE A 150 31.70 -3.42 -9.31
N VAL A 151 32.86 -3.94 -8.91
CA VAL A 151 34.17 -3.30 -9.05
C VAL A 151 35.21 -4.41 -9.27
N GLN A 152 35.12 -5.08 -10.41
CA GLN A 152 36.28 -5.73 -11.01
C GLN A 152 36.04 -5.93 -12.50
N GLN A 153 36.32 -4.87 -13.26
CA GLN A 153 37.17 -4.89 -14.46
C GLN A 153 37.41 -3.46 -14.92
#